data_AF-A0A973AKE7-F1
#
_entry.id   AF-A0A973AKE7-F1
#
_cell.length_a   1.000
_cell.length_b   1.000
_cell.length_c   1.000
_cell.angle_alpha   90.00
_cell.angle_beta   90.00
_cell.angle_gamma   90.00
#
_symmetry.space_group_name_H-M   'P 1'
#
loop_
_entity.id
_entity.type
_entity.pdbx_description
1 polymer ?
#
loop_
_entity_poly.entity_id
_entity_poly.type
_entity_poly.pdbx_seq_one_letter_code
_entity_poly.pdbx_strand_id
1 'polypeptide(L)' 'MGSGSTRPNNADEKMIAAIERGDRDAFNDRKPAKNTDKKLIKEKEARSEKAQEKTGRLKALRLAAEKQAKAK' A
#
# COMPACT_ATOMS: atom_id res chain seq x y z
N MET A 1 8.78 -3.91 17.33
CA MET A 1 8.26 -4.17 15.97
C MET A 1 6.86 -3.60 15.92
N GLY A 2 6.68 -2.34 15.51
CA GLY A 2 5.37 -1.71 15.39
C GLY A 2 5.22 -1.18 13.97
N SER A 3 5.08 -2.10 13.01
CA SER A 3 4.90 -1.71 11.62
C SER A 3 3.48 -1.19 11.42
N GLY A 4 3.39 0.09 11.05
CA GLY A 4 2.41 0.64 10.11
C GLY A 4 0.98 0.13 10.16
N SER A 5 0.08 1.05 10.54
CA SER A 5 -1.38 0.95 10.40
C SER A 5 -2.08 0.10 11.47
N THR A 6 -2.43 0.74 12.59
CA THR A 6 -3.54 0.31 13.47
C THR A 6 -4.91 0.36 12.78
N ARG A 7 -4.95 0.67 11.48
CA ARG A 7 -6.16 0.64 10.67
C ARG A 7 -6.09 -0.61 9.78
N PRO A 8 -7.06 -1.53 9.88
CA PRO A 8 -7.10 -2.70 9.01
C PRO A 8 -7.31 -2.30 7.54
N ASN A 9 -6.51 -2.87 6.65
CA ASN A 9 -6.31 -2.40 5.28
C ASN A 9 -7.09 -3.23 4.24
N ASN A 10 -7.27 -4.52 4.49
CA ASN A 10 -8.03 -5.44 3.64
C ASN A 10 -9.34 -5.91 4.32
N ALA A 11 -10.19 -6.62 3.59
CA ALA A 11 -11.49 -7.07 4.11
C ALA A 11 -11.33 -8.05 5.29
N ASP A 12 -10.38 -8.96 5.19
CA ASP A 12 -10.13 -9.99 6.21
C ASP A 12 -9.62 -9.40 7.52
N GLU A 13 -8.67 -8.46 7.46
CA GLU A 13 -8.17 -7.69 8.61
C GLU A 13 -9.28 -6.86 9.26
N LYS A 14 -10.18 -6.28 8.45
CA LYS A 14 -11.30 -5.50 8.94
C LYS A 14 -12.33 -6.37 9.63
N MET A 15 -12.57 -7.58 9.12
CA MET A 15 -13.44 -8.59 9.73
C MET A 15 -12.86 -9.08 11.05
N ILE A 16 -11.57 -9.43 11.08
CA ILE A 16 -10.87 -9.86 12.30
C ILE A 16 -10.94 -8.75 13.36
N ALA A 17 -10.63 -7.51 12.99
CA ALA A 17 -10.71 -6.37 13.90
C ALA A 17 -12.14 -6.00 14.35
N ALA A 18 -13.18 -6.38 13.59
CA ALA A 18 -14.57 -6.21 13.99
C ALA A 18 -15.01 -7.32 14.97
N ILE A 19 -14.57 -8.56 14.73
CA ILE A 19 -14.77 -9.70 15.65
C ILE A 19 -14.09 -9.44 16.99
N GLU A 20 -12.84 -8.94 17.00
CA GLU A 20 -12.10 -8.59 18.22
C GLU A 20 -12.77 -7.46 19.02
N ARG A 21 -13.53 -6.57 18.35
CA ARG A 21 -14.30 -5.50 18.99
C ARG A 21 -15.71 -5.92 19.43
N GLY A 22 -16.10 -7.17 19.20
CA GLY A 22 -17.44 -7.69 19.53
C GLY A 22 -18.56 -7.22 18.58
N ASP A 23 -18.21 -6.59 17.46
CA ASP A 23 -19.14 -5.96 16.52
C ASP A 23 -19.40 -6.87 15.30
N ARG A 24 -19.80 -8.12 15.59
CA ARG A 24 -19.89 -9.21 14.60
C ARG A 24 -21.06 -9.02 13.63
N ASP A 25 -22.15 -8.40 14.09
CA ASP A 25 -23.40 -8.26 13.33
C ASP A 25 -23.48 -6.96 12.51
N ALA A 26 -22.61 -5.98 12.78
CA ALA A 26 -22.58 -4.69 12.08
C ALA A 26 -21.44 -4.53 11.05
N PHE A 27 -20.68 -5.61 10.78
CA PHE A 27 -19.59 -5.57 9.81
C PHE A 27 -20.12 -5.48 8.37
N ASN A 28 -20.46 -4.26 7.96
CA ASN A 28 -20.63 -3.92 6.57
C ASN A 28 -19.25 -3.64 5.99
N ASP A 29 -18.72 -4.59 5.21
CA ASP A 29 -17.65 -4.30 4.25
C ASP A 29 -18.24 -3.28 3.26
N ARG A 30 -18.18 -1.99 3.65
CA ARG A 30 -18.48 -0.87 2.76
C ARG A 30 -17.55 -1.06 1.59
N LYS A 31 -18.04 -1.69 0.54
CA LYS A 31 -17.46 -1.70 -0.79
C LYS A 31 -17.86 -0.37 -1.39
N PRO A 32 -17.06 0.71 -1.23
CA PRO A 32 -17.39 1.97 -1.88
C PRO A 32 -17.57 1.67 -3.37
N ALA A 33 -18.54 2.33 -3.99
CA ALA A 33 -18.75 2.19 -5.42
C ALA A 33 -17.41 2.45 -6.12
N LYS A 34 -16.95 1.47 -6.92
CA LYS A 34 -15.71 1.63 -7.69
C LYS A 34 -15.91 2.83 -8.61
N ASN A 35 -15.00 3.80 -8.55
CA ASN A 35 -15.02 4.90 -9.51
C ASN A 35 -14.91 4.32 -10.92
N THR A 36 -15.90 4.56 -11.76
CA THR A 36 -15.93 4.10 -13.17
C THR A 36 -15.28 5.10 -14.12
N ASP A 37 -14.84 6.25 -13.62
CA ASP A 37 -14.13 7.26 -14.40
C ASP A 37 -12.73 6.76 -14.81
N LYS A 38 -12.68 6.24 -16.04
CA LYS A 38 -11.47 5.69 -16.66
C LYS A 38 -10.34 6.73 -16.78
N LYS A 39 -10.65 8.04 -16.87
CA LYS A 39 -9.61 9.08 -16.97
C LYS A 39 -8.88 9.23 -15.65
N LEU A 40 -9.62 9.36 -14.56
CA LEU A 40 -9.06 9.51 -13.21
C LEU A 40 -8.25 8.28 -12.78
N ILE A 41 -8.70 7.07 -13.16
CA ILE A 41 -7.95 5.83 -12.89
C ILE A 41 -6.59 5.84 -13.59
N LYS A 42 -6.57 6.06 -14.91
CA LYS A 42 -5.33 6.10 -15.70
C LYS A 42 -4.36 7.17 -15.21
N GLU A 43 -4.86 8.32 -14.80
CA GLU A 43 -4.03 9.39 -14.26
C GLU A 43 -3.35 8.97 -12.94
N LYS A 44 -4.08 8.29 -12.05
CA LYS A 44 -3.52 7.77 -10.80
C LYS A 44 -2.51 6.64 -11.04
N GLU A 45 -2.79 5.75 -11.98
CA GLU A 45 -1.88 4.69 -12.41
C GLU A 45 -0.55 5.29 -12.92
N ALA A 46 -0.62 6.25 -13.86
CA ALA A 46 0.57 6.92 -14.40
C ALA A 46 1.38 7.67 -13.31
N ARG A 47 0.71 8.28 -12.33
CA ARG A 47 1.39 8.90 -11.18
C ARG A 47 2.10 7.86 -10.31
N SER A 48 1.47 6.71 -10.08
CA SER A 48 2.05 5.62 -9.29
C SER A 48 3.24 4.96 -9.98
N GLU A 49 3.18 4.74 -11.29
CA GLU A 49 4.28 4.17 -12.08
C GLU A 49 5.51 5.07 -12.03
N LYS A 50 5.33 6.39 -12.22
CA LYS A 50 6.43 7.37 -12.10
C LYS A 50 7.07 7.38 -10.72
N ALA A 51 6.27 7.21 -9.66
CA ALA A 51 6.79 7.14 -8.30
C ALA A 51 7.60 5.84 -8.10
N GLN A 52 7.06 4.70 -8.53
CA GLN A 52 7.73 3.41 -8.45
C GLN A 52 9.06 3.41 -9.23
N GLU A 53 9.07 3.96 -10.44
CA GLU A 53 10.28 4.08 -11.25
C GLU A 53 11.39 4.87 -10.53
N LYS A 54 11.05 6.04 -9.96
CA LYS A 54 12.01 6.84 -9.18
C LYS A 54 12.55 6.06 -7.98
N THR A 55 11.68 5.35 -7.25
CA THR A 55 12.12 4.54 -6.11
C THR A 55 13.03 3.39 -6.54
N GLY A 56 12.74 2.74 -7.68
CA GLY A 56 13.58 1.69 -8.25
C GLY A 56 14.98 2.20 -8.60
N ARG A 57 15.06 3.37 -9.26
CA ARG A 57 16.34 4.04 -9.58
C ARG A 57 17.14 4.39 -8.32
N LEU A 58 16.49 4.96 -7.30
CA LEU A 58 17.15 5.27 -6.03
C LEU A 58 17.65 4.02 -5.31
N LYS A 59 16.87 2.94 -5.31
CA LYS A 59 17.28 1.65 -4.72
C LYS A 59 18.49 1.06 -5.46
N ALA A 60 18.51 1.14 -6.79
CA ALA A 60 19.66 0.70 -7.59
C ALA A 60 20.93 1.49 -7.27
N LEU A 61 20.83 2.83 -7.18
CA LEU A 61 21.95 3.69 -6.78
C LEU A 61 22.46 3.35 -5.39
N ARG A 62 21.55 3.14 -4.43
CA ARG A 62 21.90 2.75 -3.06
C ARG A 62 22.65 1.42 -3.03
N LEU A 63 22.15 0.41 -3.76
CA LEU A 63 22.81 -0.89 -3.85
C LEU A 63 24.20 -0.79 -4.50
N ALA A 64 24.36 0.06 -5.52
CA ALA A 64 25.67 0.30 -6.14
C ALA A 64 26.64 0.95 -5.14
N ALA A 65 26.18 1.96 -4.39
CA ALA A 65 26.98 2.61 -3.36
C ALA A 65 27.37 1.64 -2.21
N GLU A 66 26.44 0.80 -1.75
CA GLU A 66 26.71 -0.21 -0.73
C GLU A 66 27.74 -1.24 -1.20
N LYS A 67 27.73 -1.63 -2.48
CA LYS A 67 28.77 -2.51 -3.06
C LYS A 67 30.13 -1.83 -3.11
N GLN A 68 30.19 -0.57 -3.53
CA GLN A 68 31.44 0.19 -3.55
C GLN A 68 32.02 0.41 -2.14
N ALA A 69 31.17 0.67 -1.15
CA ALA A 69 31.59 0.82 0.23
C ALA A 69 32.15 -0.47 0.84
N LYS A 70 31.64 -1.65 0.43
CA LYS A 70 32.15 -2.96 0.85
C LYS A 70 33.41 -3.40 0.10
N ALA A 71 33.70 -2.80 -1.05
CA ALA A 71 34.88 -3.09 -1.86
C ALA A 71 36.09 -2.20 -1.52
N LYS A 72 35.89 -1.16 -0.70
CA LYS A 72 36.94 -0.37 -0.06
C LYS A 72 37.29 -0.96 1.29
#